data_AF-A0A359DBR0-F1
#
_entry.id   AF-A0A359DBR0-F1
#
_cell.length_a   1.000
_cell.length_b   1.000
_cell.length_c   1.000
_cell.angle_alpha   90.00
_cell.angle_beta   90.00
_cell.angle_gamma   90.00
#
_symmetry.space_group_name_H-M   'P 1'
#
loop_
_entity.id
_entity.type
_entity.pdbx_description
1 polymer ?
#
loop_
_entity_poly.entity_id
_entity_poly.type
_entity_poly.pdbx_seq_one_letter_code
_entity_poly.pdbx_strand_id
1 'polypeptide(L)' 'MHWFEMAARVPLLVHAPKHFSARRVSQAVSTLDLLPTFVELAGGTLEPDLPLDGRSLLAHLHGSGGHDEVLGEYMAEGT' A
#
# COMPACT_ATOMS: atom_id res chain seq x y z
N MET A 1 -2.62 -8.32 20.30
CA MET A 1 -1.69 -7.63 19.33
C MET A 1 -1.58 -6.16 19.72
N HIS A 2 -0.52 -5.48 19.28
CA HIS A 2 -0.31 -4.06 19.57
C HIS A 2 0.19 -3.29 18.33
N TRP A 3 -0.04 -1.97 18.30
CA TRP A 3 0.29 -1.10 17.16
C TRP A 3 1.66 -0.41 17.26
N PHE A 4 2.56 -0.88 18.13
CA PHE A 4 3.95 -0.41 18.11
C PHE A 4 4.63 -0.75 16.77
N GLU A 5 5.56 0.11 16.35
CA GLU A 5 6.31 -0.03 15.09
C GLU A 5 6.80 -1.45 14.83
N MET A 6 7.36 -2.11 15.85
CA MET A 6 7.94 -3.45 15.72
C MET A 6 6.92 -4.57 15.47
N ALA A 7 5.62 -4.31 15.62
CA ALA A 7 4.55 -5.24 15.27
C ALA A 7 3.76 -4.81 14.04
N ALA A 8 3.50 -3.51 13.87
CA ALA A 8 2.64 -3.00 12.81
C ALA A 8 3.38 -2.70 11.50
N ARG A 9 4.66 -2.29 11.58
CA ARG A 9 5.42 -1.83 10.41
C ARG A 9 6.17 -2.98 9.76
N VAL A 10 5.87 -3.21 8.48
CA VAL A 10 6.56 -4.20 7.64
C VAL A 10 7.38 -3.53 6.55
N PRO A 11 8.50 -4.13 6.09
CA PRO A 11 9.25 -3.60 4.97
C PRO A 11 8.51 -3.79 3.64
N LEU A 12 8.59 -2.78 2.77
CA LEU A 12 8.12 -2.83 1.39
C LEU A 12 9.21 -2.27 0.46
N LEU A 13 9.60 -3.04 -0.55
CA LEU A 13 10.54 -2.64 -1.60
C LEU A 13 9.91 -2.95 -2.96
N VAL A 14 9.88 -1.96 -3.85
CA VAL A 14 9.48 -2.14 -5.25
C VAL A 14 10.73 -1.99 -6.13
N HIS A 15 11.05 -3.02 -6.91
CA HIS A 15 12.19 -3.01 -7.82
C HIS A 15 11.72 -3.16 -9.27
N ALA A 16 11.65 -2.04 -9.99
CA ALA A 16 11.36 -2.01 -11.42
C ALA A 16 12.10 -0.83 -12.08
N PRO A 17 13.43 -0.91 -12.25
CA PRO A 17 14.26 0.23 -12.68
C PRO A 17 13.96 0.74 -14.10
N LYS A 18 13.27 -0.05 -14.92
CA LYS A 18 12.77 0.37 -16.24
C LYS A 18 11.50 1.22 -16.17
N HIS A 19 10.82 1.21 -15.02
CA HIS A 19 9.53 1.88 -14.81
C HIS A 19 9.65 3.04 -13.82
N PHE A 20 10.47 2.88 -12.77
CA PHE A 20 10.58 3.84 -11.68
C PHE A 20 12.03 4.20 -11.40
N SER A 21 12.29 5.49 -11.19
CA SER A 21 13.56 5.95 -10.63
C SER A 21 13.67 5.53 -9.16
N ALA A 22 14.87 5.16 -8.73
CA ALA A 22 15.11 4.79 -7.33
C ALA A 22 14.76 5.96 -6.40
N ARG A 23 13.93 5.70 -5.38
CA ARG A 23 13.56 6.70 -4.38
C ARG A 23 13.13 6.08 -3.06
N ARG A 24 13.13 6.91 -2.01
CA ARG A 24 12.50 6.59 -0.73
C ARG A 24 11.14 7.30 -0.66
N VAL A 25 10.11 6.55 -0.30
CA VAL A 25 8.77 7.07 0.03
C VAL A 25 8.70 7.14 1.56
N SER A 26 8.41 8.32 2.11
CA SER A 26 8.32 8.54 3.56
C SER A 26 6.89 8.50 4.08
N GLN A 27 5.91 8.60 3.19
CA GLN A 27 4.48 8.53 3.50
C GLN A 27 4.11 7.14 4.02
N ALA A 28 3.12 7.10 4.92
CA ALA A 28 2.50 5.89 5.40
C ALA A 28 1.67 5.23 4.29
N VAL A 29 1.93 3.95 4.08
CA VAL A 29 1.26 3.07 3.10
C VAL A 29 0.89 1.76 3.78
N SER A 30 -0.12 1.07 3.25
CA SER A 30 -0.69 -0.15 3.83
C SER A 30 -0.45 -1.36 2.93
N THR A 31 -0.45 -2.56 3.51
CA THR A 31 -0.51 -3.80 2.73
C THR A 31 -1.81 -3.92 1.91
N LEU A 32 -2.86 -3.19 2.30
CA LEU A 32 -4.11 -3.07 1.53
C LEU A 32 -3.90 -2.42 0.16
N ASP A 33 -2.86 -1.59 0.02
CA ASP A 33 -2.56 -0.88 -1.23
C ASP A 33 -2.00 -1.81 -2.33
N LEU A 34 -1.58 -3.03 -1.98
CA LEU A 34 -0.93 -3.95 -2.92
C LEU A 34 -1.86 -4.41 -4.03
N LEU A 35 -3.10 -4.80 -3.70
CA LEU A 35 -4.07 -5.27 -4.69
C LEU A 35 -4.38 -4.21 -5.76
N PRO A 36 -4.82 -2.98 -5.41
CA PRO A 36 -5.10 -1.96 -6.43
C PRO A 36 -3.83 -1.58 -7.22
N THR A 37 -2.65 -1.57 -6.58
CA THR A 37 -1.38 -1.32 -7.27
C THR A 37 -1.07 -2.37 -8.33
N PHE A 38 -1.25 -3.66 -8.01
CA PHE A 38 -0.93 -4.75 -8.95
C PHE A 38 -1.91 -4.80 -10.11
N VAL A 39 -3.20 -4.54 -9.87
CA VAL A 39 -4.18 -4.47 -10.95
C VAL A 39 -3.84 -3.35 -11.92
N GLU A 40 -3.51 -2.15 -11.43
CA GLU A 40 -3.14 -1.01 -12.28
C GLU A 40 -1.81 -1.28 -13.04
N LEU A 41 -0.81 -1.85 -12.37
CA LEU A 41 0.46 -2.24 -13.00
C LEU A 41 0.27 -3.25 -14.14
N ALA A 42 -0.70 -4.15 -14.00
CA ALA A 42 -1.03 -5.14 -15.02
C ALA A 42 -1.89 -4.56 -16.17
N GLY A 43 -2.28 -3.28 -16.10
CA GLY A 43 -3.20 -2.65 -17.05
C GLY A 43 -4.64 -3.13 -16.92
N GLY A 44 -4.99 -3.73 -15.78
CA GLY A 44 -6.34 -4.18 -15.48
C GLY A 44 -7.23 -3.07 -14.92
N THR A 45 -8.49 -3.41 -14.71
CA THR A 45 -9.48 -2.55 -14.07
C THR A 45 -10.04 -3.26 -12.86
N LEU A 46 -10.23 -2.53 -11.76
CA LEU A 46 -10.94 -3.04 -10.59
C LEU A 46 -12.44 -3.06 -10.87
N GLU A 47 -13.13 -4.05 -10.30
CA GLU A 47 -14.60 -4.04 -10.26
C GLU A 47 -15.07 -2.81 -9.46
N PRO A 48 -15.96 -1.96 -10.02
CA PRO A 48 -16.34 -0.68 -9.39
C PRO A 48 -16.89 -0.80 -7.97
N ASP A 49 -17.59 -1.89 -7.67
CA ASP A 49 -18.25 -2.14 -6.39
C ASP A 49 -17.41 -3.00 -5.43
N LEU A 50 -16.15 -3.28 -5.77
CA LEU A 50 -15.26 -4.02 -4.88
C LEU A 50 -14.90 -3.13 -3.67
N PRO A 51 -15.23 -3.51 -2.42
CA PRO A 51 -14.94 -2.70 -1.26
C PRO A 51 -13.44 -2.77 -0.94
N LEU A 52 -12.68 -1.80 -1.46
CA LEU A 52 -11.25 -1.64 -1.19
C LEU A 52 -11.00 -0.33 -0.45
N ASP A 53 -10.34 -0.45 0.70
CA ASP A 53 -9.82 0.72 1.43
C ASP A 53 -8.43 1.14 0.93
N GLY A 54 -7.70 0.21 0.30
CA GLY A 54 -6.38 0.45 -0.26
C GLY A 54 -6.42 1.31 -1.52
N ARG A 55 -5.35 2.04 -1.77
CA ARG A 55 -5.19 2.94 -2.92
C ARG A 55 -3.90 2.60 -3.66
N SER A 56 -3.92 2.68 -4.99
CA SER A 56 -2.73 2.33 -5.78
C SER A 56 -1.51 3.19 -5.41
N LEU A 57 -0.36 2.54 -5.28
CA LEU A 57 0.92 3.16 -4.96
C LEU A 57 1.62 3.77 -6.19
N LEU A 58 1.02 3.71 -7.39
CA LEU A 58 1.69 4.24 -8.59
C LEU A 58 2.04 5.73 -8.48
N ALA A 59 1.18 6.54 -7.85
CA ALA A 59 1.49 7.95 -7.59
C ALA A 59 2.74 8.10 -6.71
N HIS A 60 2.89 7.26 -5.68
CA HIS A 60 4.08 7.24 -4.83
C HIS A 60 5.33 6.81 -5.61
N LEU A 61 5.20 5.79 -6.47
CA LEU A 61 6.31 5.24 -7.26
C LEU A 61 6.77 6.22 -8.35
N HIS A 62 5.86 6.98 -8.94
CA HIS A 62 6.16 8.06 -9.89
C HIS A 62 6.59 9.37 -9.21
N GLY A 63 6.45 9.48 -7.89
CA GLY A 63 6.81 10.69 -7.15
C GLY A 63 5.84 11.85 -7.35
N SER A 64 4.62 11.59 -7.82
CA SER A 64 3.56 12.59 -8.01
C SER A 64 2.72 12.85 -6.75
N GLY A 65 3.03 12.17 -5.64
CA GLY A 65 2.33 12.31 -4.35
C GLY A 65 1.66 11.00 -3.95
N GLY A 66 0.61 11.10 -3.12
CA GLY A 66 -0.18 9.97 -2.65
C GLY A 66 -0.71 10.20 -1.23
N HIS A 67 -1.37 9.20 -0.67
CA HIS A 67 -1.91 9.27 0.70
C HIS A 67 -0.81 9.15 1.75
N ASP A 68 -1.11 9.55 2.98
CA ASP A 68 -0.20 9.48 4.13
C ASP A 68 -0.99 9.07 5.37
N GLU A 69 -1.80 8.02 5.21
CA GLU A 69 -2.73 7.50 6.21
C GLU A 69 -2.78 5.98 6.10
N VAL A 70 -2.83 5.30 7.24
CA VAL A 70 -3.02 3.86 7.32
C VAL A 70 -4.08 3.54 8.37
N LEU A 71 -4.96 2.61 8.03
CA LEU A 71 -5.98 2.07 8.92
C LEU A 71 -5.55 0.68 9.38
N GLY A 72 -5.76 0.40 10.66
CA GLY A 72 -5.41 -0.88 11.27
C GLY A 72 -6.49 -1.32 12.24
N GLU A 73 -6.91 -2.57 12.12
CA GLU A 73 -7.89 -3.18 13.02
C GLU A 73 -7.31 -4.43 13.67
N TYR A 74 -7.68 -4.64 14.93
CA TYR A 74 -7.31 -5.84 15.65
C TYR A 74 -8.47 -6.30 16.53
N MET A 75 -9.03 -7.45 16.18
CA MET A 75 -10.14 -8.10 16.87
C MET A 75 -9.85 -9.60 17.05
N ALA A 76 -8.61 -9.96 17.36
CA ALA A 76 -8.24 -11.35 17.63
C ALA A 76 -8.25 -11.63 19.14
N GLU A 77 -7.61 -12.72 19.58
CA GLU A 77 -7.47 -13.14 21.00
C GLU A 77 -8.77 -13.33 21.80
N GLY A 78 -9.94 -13.35 21.13
CA GLY A 78 -11.27 -13.49 21.71
C GLY A 78 -11.37 -14.43 22.92
N THR A 79 -12.08 -13.96 23.94
CA THR A 79 -12.47 -14.72 25.13
C THR A 79 -13.71 -15.57 24.88
#